data_AF-A0A7S2CXW2-F1
#
_entry.id   AF-A0A7S2CXW2-F1
#
_cell.length_a   1.000
_cell.length_b   1.000
_cell.length_c   1.000
_cell.angle_alpha   90.00
_cell.angle_beta   90.00
_cell.angle_gamma   90.00
#
_symmetry.space_group_name_H-M   'P 1'
#
loop_
_entity.id
_entity.type
_entity.pdbx_description
1 polymer ?
#
loop_
_entity_poly.entity_id
_entity_poly.type
_entity_poly.pdbx_seq_one_letter_code
_entity_poly.pdbx_strand_id
1 'polypeptide(L)'
;LDKCAQVQAVHDRKTVGKRAIDDLNAHATAIYTSQERLRANIKSLEKMPGSDLMARYMRDLDREEDDLIQTRAKIEEHNSTNNVLVDEIEERWSELVRIATSLKEKI
;
A
#
# COMPACT_ATOMS: atom_id res chain seq x y z
N LEU A 1 -9.46 13.92 28.29
CA LEU A 1 -10.23 12.79 27.72
C LEU A 1 -10.43 12.96 26.21
N ASP A 2 -10.95 14.10 25.75
CA ASP A 2 -11.20 14.35 24.32
C ASP A 2 -9.94 14.29 23.43
N LYS A 3 -8.83 14.93 23.81
CA LYS A 3 -7.59 14.91 23.02
C LYS A 3 -6.91 13.55 22.91
N CYS A 4 -6.97 12.71 23.95
CA CYS A 4 -6.48 11.33 23.90
C CYS A 4 -7.27 10.51 22.88
N ALA A 5 -8.60 10.67 22.86
CA ALA A 5 -9.46 10.00 21.90
C ALA A 5 -9.18 10.45 20.46
N GLN A 6 -8.87 11.73 20.25
CA GLN A 6 -8.47 12.25 18.95
C GLN A 6 -7.15 11.65 18.45
N VAL A 7 -6.12 11.54 19.31
CA VAL A 7 -4.85 10.86 18.94
C VAL A 7 -5.11 9.39 18.58
N GLN A 8 -5.94 8.69 19.36
CA GLN A 8 -6.29 7.30 19.09
C GLN A 8 -7.01 7.15 17.74
N ALA A 9 -7.93 8.05 17.41
CA ALA A 9 -8.65 8.00 16.14
C ALA A 9 -7.72 8.16 14.92
N VAL A 10 -6.72 9.04 15.00
CA VAL A 10 -5.72 9.21 13.92
C VAL A 10 -4.83 7.97 13.83
N HIS A 11 -4.42 7.40 14.97
CA HIS A 11 -3.67 6.15 15.02
C HIS A 11 -4.44 4.97 14.39
N ASP A 12 -5.73 4.86 14.66
CA ASP A 12 -6.57 3.80 14.09
C ASP A 12 -6.68 3.95 12.56
N ARG A 13 -6.84 5.18 12.06
CA ARG A 13 -6.82 5.47 10.61
C ARG A 13 -5.50 5.05 9.96
N LYS A 14 -4.36 5.38 10.58
CA LYS A 14 -3.03 4.93 10.11
C LYS A 14 -2.93 3.40 10.08
N THR A 15 -3.47 2.73 11.09
CA THR A 15 -3.45 1.27 11.18
C THR A 15 -4.24 0.63 10.04
N VAL A 16 -5.40 1.20 9.69
CA VAL A 16 -6.19 0.77 8.53
C VAL A 16 -5.41 0.98 7.23
N GLY A 17 -4.80 2.15 7.03
CA GLY A 17 -3.97 2.43 5.86
C GLY A 17 -2.79 1.47 5.71
N LYS A 18 -2.15 1.10 6.83
CA LYS A 18 -1.07 0.10 6.84
C LYS A 18 -1.55 -1.28 6.39
N ARG A 19 -2.71 -1.73 6.85
CA ARG A 19 -3.31 -3.00 6.39
C ARG A 19 -3.61 -2.99 4.90
N ALA A 20 -4.14 -1.89 4.39
CA ALA A 20 -4.38 -1.74 2.95
C ALA A 20 -3.09 -1.84 2.12
N ILE A 21 -1.97 -1.27 2.61
CA ILE A 21 -0.66 -1.43 1.97
C ILE A 21 -0.20 -2.88 2.01
N ASP A 22 -0.35 -3.57 3.14
CA ASP A 22 0.05 -4.97 3.27
C ASP A 22 -0.74 -5.86 2.29
N ASP A 23 -2.05 -5.64 2.15
CA ASP A 23 -2.90 -6.35 1.18
C ASP A 23 -2.49 -6.05 -0.27
N LEU A 24 -2.20 -4.80 -0.62
CA LEU A 24 -1.74 -4.41 -1.95
C LEU A 24 -0.35 -5.00 -2.27
N ASN A 25 0.55 -5.10 -1.29
CA ASN A 25 1.84 -5.77 -1.46
C ASN A 25 1.69 -7.27 -1.70
N ALA A 26 0.75 -7.93 -1.01
CA ALA A 26 0.41 -9.31 -1.28
C ALA A 26 -0.13 -9.50 -2.71
N HIS A 27 -0.99 -8.59 -3.18
CA HIS A 27 -1.48 -8.58 -4.56
C HIS A 27 -0.35 -8.38 -5.58
N ALA A 28 0.54 -7.41 -5.36
CA ALA A 28 1.70 -7.18 -6.21
C ALA A 28 2.61 -8.42 -6.31
N THR A 29 2.78 -9.14 -5.19
CA THR A 29 3.53 -10.41 -5.15
C THR A 29 2.88 -11.47 -6.01
N ALA A 30 1.54 -11.61 -5.94
CA ALA A 30 0.80 -12.53 -6.78
C ALA A 30 0.92 -12.20 -8.26
N ILE A 31 0.90 -10.91 -8.63
CA ILE A 31 1.14 -10.46 -10.01
C ILE A 31 2.53 -10.90 -10.46
N TYR A 32 3.59 -10.68 -9.68
CA TYR A 32 4.95 -11.11 -10.07
C TYR A 32 5.05 -12.60 -10.34
N THR A 33 4.46 -13.44 -9.48
CA THR A 33 4.44 -14.89 -9.69
C THR A 33 3.68 -15.26 -10.97
N SER A 34 2.58 -14.57 -11.26
CA SER A 34 1.83 -14.79 -12.50
C SER A 34 2.62 -14.36 -13.74
N GLN A 35 3.28 -13.20 -13.70
CA GLN A 35 4.12 -12.71 -14.79
C GLN A 35 5.28 -13.66 -15.07
N GLU A 36 5.91 -14.22 -14.04
CA GLU A 36 6.97 -15.22 -14.19
C GLU A 36 6.46 -16.47 -14.92
N ARG A 37 5.29 -16.97 -14.53
CA ARG A 37 4.63 -18.09 -15.22
C ARG A 37 4.31 -17.74 -16.68
N LEU A 38 3.78 -16.55 -16.95
CA LEU A 38 3.47 -16.11 -18.32
C LEU A 38 4.74 -16.03 -19.17
N ARG A 39 5.84 -15.47 -18.64
CA ARG A 39 7.13 -15.42 -19.31
C ARG A 39 7.69 -16.81 -19.60
N ALA A 40 7.56 -17.75 -18.67
CA ALA A 40 7.95 -19.14 -18.88
C ALA A 40 7.11 -19.80 -19.99
N ASN A 41 5.80 -19.58 -19.99
CA ASN A 41 4.90 -20.09 -21.02
C ASN A 41 5.23 -19.52 -22.40
N ILE A 42 5.44 -18.21 -22.49
CA ILE A 42 5.87 -17.50 -23.70
C ILE A 42 7.16 -18.11 -24.24
N LYS A 43 8.16 -18.32 -23.37
CA LYS A 43 9.43 -18.95 -23.73
C LYS A 43 9.25 -20.37 -24.25
N SER A 44 8.35 -21.16 -23.67
CA SER A 44 8.06 -22.52 -24.15
C SER A 44 7.47 -22.55 -25.57
N LEU A 45 6.88 -21.44 -26.02
CA LEU A 45 6.27 -21.28 -27.33
C LEU A 45 7.18 -20.55 -28.33
N GLU A 46 8.47 -20.33 -28.01
CA GLU A 46 9.41 -19.57 -28.86
C GLU A 46 9.51 -20.12 -30.30
N LYS A 47 9.32 -21.44 -30.48
CA LYS A 47 9.36 -22.12 -31.79
C LYS A 47 8.04 -22.08 -32.54
N MET A 48 6.98 -21.55 -31.93
CA MET A 48 5.65 -21.37 -32.52
C MET A 48 5.24 -19.89 -32.47
N PRO A 49 6.04 -19.00 -33.10
CA PRO A 49 5.71 -17.58 -33.14
C PRO A 49 4.38 -17.36 -33.85
N GLY A 50 3.57 -16.45 -33.31
CA GLY A 50 2.27 -16.10 -33.89
C GLY A 50 1.13 -17.08 -33.59
N SER A 51 1.34 -18.10 -32.74
CA SER A 51 0.23 -18.92 -32.25
C SER A 51 -0.76 -18.07 -31.43
N ASP A 52 -2.06 -18.36 -31.55
CA ASP A 52 -3.11 -17.68 -30.78
C ASP A 52 -2.86 -17.74 -29.27
N LEU A 53 -2.29 -18.85 -28.81
CA LEU A 53 -1.91 -19.05 -27.41
C LEU A 53 -0.78 -18.10 -26.98
N MET A 54 0.24 -17.90 -27.81
CA MET A 54 1.31 -16.94 -27.56
C MET A 54 0.76 -15.51 -27.51
N ALA A 55 -0.09 -15.15 -28.47
CA ALA A 55 -0.74 -13.84 -28.51
C ALA A 55 -1.65 -13.60 -27.29
N ARG A 56 -2.28 -14.65 -26.76
CA ARG A 56 -3.04 -14.58 -25.50
C ARG A 56 -2.13 -14.33 -24.30
N TYR A 57 -1.03 -15.07 -24.16
CA TYR A 57 -0.11 -14.86 -23.04
C TYR A 57 0.54 -13.47 -23.04
N MET A 58 0.83 -12.90 -24.21
CA MET A 58 1.31 -11.52 -24.31
C MET A 58 0.25 -10.52 -23.81
N ARG A 59 -1.01 -10.65 -24.25
CA ARG A 59 -2.11 -9.81 -23.76
C ARG A 59 -2.37 -9.97 -22.27
N ASP A 60 -2.24 -11.19 -21.75
CA ASP A 60 -2.36 -11.45 -20.32
C ASP A 60 -1.21 -10.77 -19.54
N LEU A 61 0.00 -10.75 -20.11
CA LEU A 61 1.16 -10.08 -19.51
C LEU A 61 1.00 -8.56 -19.50
N ASP A 62 0.51 -7.97 -20.60
CA ASP A 62 0.22 -6.53 -20.68
C ASP A 62 -0.80 -6.10 -19.62
N ARG A 63 -1.89 -6.88 -19.48
CA ARG A 63 -2.91 -6.65 -18.46
C ARG A 63 -2.37 -6.77 -17.04
N GLU A 64 -1.48 -7.73 -16.79
CA GLU A 64 -0.82 -7.87 -15.48
C GLU A 64 0.13 -6.72 -15.18
N GLU A 65 0.80 -6.15 -16.18
CA GLU A 65 1.63 -4.96 -16.01
C GLU A 65 0.78 -3.71 -15.69
N ASP A 66 -0.35 -3.53 -16.38
CA ASP A 66 -1.28 -2.44 -16.07
C ASP A 66 -1.81 -2.53 -14.62
N ASP A 67 -2.17 -3.74 -14.17
CA ASP A 67 -2.60 -3.99 -12.78
C ASP A 67 -1.48 -3.70 -11.78
N LEU A 68 -0.24 -4.09 -12.09
CA LEU A 68 0.93 -3.81 -11.25
C LEU A 68 1.17 -2.31 -11.11
N ILE A 69 1.07 -1.55 -12.21
CA ILE A 69 1.23 -0.09 -12.21
C ILE A 69 0.16 0.56 -11.32
N GLN A 70 -1.11 0.16 -11.47
CA GLN A 70 -2.20 0.68 -10.65
C GLN A 70 -2.04 0.32 -9.17
N THR A 71 -1.62 -0.91 -8.88
CA THR A 71 -1.38 -1.38 -7.51
C THR A 71 -0.27 -0.58 -6.83
N ARG A 72 0.84 -0.33 -7.54
CA ARG A 72 1.94 0.51 -7.04
C ARG A 72 1.52 1.95 -6.80
N ALA A 73 0.71 2.53 -7.69
CA ALA A 73 0.18 3.88 -7.49
C ALA A 73 -0.67 3.99 -6.21
N LYS A 74 -1.52 2.99 -5.93
CA LYS A 74 -2.32 2.94 -4.69
C LYS A 74 -1.46 2.76 -3.44
N ILE A 75 -0.40 1.94 -3.51
CA ILE A 75 0.56 1.80 -2.41
C ILE A 75 1.19 3.15 -2.09
N GLU A 76 1.61 3.90 -3.11
CA GLU A 76 2.21 5.22 -2.94
C GLU A 76 1.23 6.23 -2.32
N GLU A 77 -0.02 6.23 -2.78
CA GLU A 77 -1.08 7.07 -2.21
C GLU A 77 -1.31 6.77 -0.71
N HIS A 78 -1.40 5.50 -0.34
CA HIS A 78 -1.56 5.09 1.05
C HIS A 78 -0.31 5.40 1.89
N ASN A 79 0.89 5.25 1.33
CA ASN A 79 2.14 5.63 2.02
C ASN A 79 2.18 7.13 2.29
N SER A 80 1.88 7.95 1.29
CA SER A 80 1.80 9.41 1.43
C SER A 80 0.78 9.81 2.51
N THR A 81 -0.41 9.21 2.47
CA THR A 81 -1.45 9.42 3.49
C THR A 81 -0.98 9.02 4.89
N ASN A 82 -0.31 7.86 5.02
CA ASN A 82 0.20 7.40 6.31
C ASN A 82 1.29 8.32 6.87
N ASN A 83 2.14 8.90 6.02
CA ASN A 83 3.15 9.86 6.46
C ASN A 83 2.50 11.12 7.04
N VAL A 84 1.48 11.67 6.37
CA VAL A 84 0.70 12.79 6.90
C VAL A 84 0.05 12.44 8.24
N LEU A 85 -0.51 11.23 8.38
CA LEU A 85 -1.10 10.77 9.64
C LEU A 85 -0.06 10.58 10.74
N VAL A 86 1.18 10.22 10.42
CA VAL A 86 2.29 10.15 11.39
C VAL A 86 2.60 11.54 11.92
N ASP A 87 2.78 12.51 11.03
CA ASP A 87 3.05 13.91 11.41
C ASP A 87 1.91 14.44 12.30
N GLU A 88 0.66 14.16 11.94
CA GLU A 88 -0.52 14.56 12.72
C GLU A 88 -0.57 13.91 14.12
N ILE A 89 -0.16 12.64 14.24
CA ILE A 89 -0.06 11.96 15.55
C ILE A 89 1.02 12.63 16.40
N GLU A 90 2.19 12.93 15.84
CA GLU A 90 3.31 13.56 16.55
C GLU A 90 2.95 14.97 17.06
N GLU A 91 2.28 15.77 16.22
CA GLU A 91 1.80 17.10 16.58
C GLU A 91 0.79 17.02 17.74
N ARG A 92 -0.25 16.20 17.59
CA ARG A 92 -1.30 16.05 18.60
C ARG A 92 -0.77 15.47 19.91
N TRP A 93 0.19 14.54 19.82
CA TRP A 93 0.86 13.99 21.00
C TRP A 93 1.68 15.06 21.74
N SER A 94 2.44 15.87 21.01
CA SER A 94 3.22 16.97 21.58
C SER A 94 2.33 17.98 22.29
N GLU A 95 1.16 18.30 21.71
CA GLU A 95 0.20 19.19 22.35
C GLU A 95 -0.39 18.60 23.64
N LEU A 96 -0.69 17.30 23.63
CA LEU A 96 -1.20 16.57 24.79
C LEU A 96 -0.19 16.56 25.93
N VAL A 97 1.09 16.32 25.62
CA VAL A 97 2.20 16.39 26.60
C VAL A 97 2.30 17.80 27.19
N ARG A 98 2.25 18.85 26.35
CA ARG A 98 2.30 20.24 26.82
C ARG A 98 1.18 20.56 27.82
N ILE A 99 -0.05 20.13 27.52
CA ILE A 99 -1.21 20.32 28.39
C ILE A 99 -1.03 19.56 29.71
N ALA A 100 -0.57 18.30 29.65
CA ALA A 100 -0.35 17.49 30.84
C ALA A 100 0.69 18.12 31.78
N THR A 101 1.80 18.63 31.23
CA THR A 101 2.83 19.34 32.00
C THR A 101 2.27 20.61 32.66
N SER A 102 1.55 21.45 31.92
CA SER A 102 0.96 22.68 32.47
C SER A 102 -0.08 22.40 33.57
N LEU A 103 -0.84 21.31 33.46
CA LEU A 103 -1.76 20.89 34.52
C LEU A 103 -1.00 20.44 35.78
N LYS A 104 0.10 19.70 35.61
CA LYS A 104 0.94 19.26 36.73
C LYS A 104 1.57 20.43 37.50
N GLU A 105 1.92 21.51 36.81
CA GLU A 105 2.49 22.73 37.43
C GLU A 105 1.46 23.57 38.21
N LYS A 106 0.16 23.33 37.98
CA LYS A 106 -0.95 24.09 38.61
C LYS A 106 -1.57 23.38 39.82
N ILE A 107 -1.17 22.14 40.10
CA ILE A 107 -1.63 21.31 41.21
C ILE A 107 -0.52 21.26 42.27
#